data_AF-A0A918YTW8-F1
#
_entry.id   AF-A0A918YTW8-F1
#
_cell.length_a   1.000
_cell.length_b   1.000
_cell.length_c   1.000
_cell.angle_alpha   90.00
_cell.angle_beta   90.00
_cell.angle_gamma   90.00
#
_symmetry.space_group_name_H-M   'P 1'
#
loop_
_entity.id
_entity.type
_entity.pdbx_description
1 polymer ?
#
loop_
_entity_poly.entity_id
_entity_poly.type
_entity_poly.pdbx_seq_one_letter_code
_entity_poly.pdbx_strand_id
1 'polypeptide(L)'
;MKDIQRPAHHRRRGPGLLGGLLMALLVILGLSGSTALAAPGGTAQQTGSAVKVPARAMDAVAAMQPSWNLGNTLDAIPDETSWGNPKASRELFATLRAQGFRSVRIPVTWSAHQSATAPYTVDAAYLKRVKEVVDWAQAEKLYLVLNVHHDSWQWISKIAADHDKVLARYNALWTQISAAFRDEPRTLLFESVNEPSFDNATAAQKTEFLNELNSSFQKTVRASGGANKSRLLVLTTQGGTPSQELMDDLYTTISGLHDSNLVATVHYYGWYPFSVNVAGGTLYDDTARNDLTDSFARMHNTFVATGIPVYVGEYSLLGYPDDNHPSRIERGEALKYYENVGHAARVAGVTTALWDPGSYAYLNRQTLKWQDPDLFAWIRSSWTTRSGTASFDQVFVAKSSRITAQSLTLNLNGTKFRGLWDGDTKLAEGRDYTVFEDRLTLTASALTRLTGNRAYGVNATLQARFSRGLPWQIDVVTNDTPELSNTTGTAAKFTIPTKYQGDQLATMESTYADGTNAGPTSWNPYQEFNGAFSPDYANGTIILTADMLKALRDGEQATLTFHFHSGAKVKYKVTKSGDSVTGTVVKAS
;
A
#
# COMPACT_ATOMS: atom_id res chain seq x y z
N MET A 1 -33.00 40.61 -11.87
CA MET A 1 -33.67 41.60 -12.74
C MET A 1 -32.60 42.52 -13.32
N LYS A 2 -32.63 42.73 -14.65
CA LYS A 2 -31.86 43.72 -15.45
C LYS A 2 -30.31 43.58 -15.38
N ASP A 3 -29.59 43.16 -16.43
CA ASP A 3 -29.50 43.61 -17.84
C ASP A 3 -28.59 44.84 -18.06
N ILE A 4 -28.07 44.91 -19.31
CA ILE A 4 -27.33 46.02 -19.98
C ILE A 4 -25.79 45.94 -19.83
N GLN A 5 -24.96 45.95 -20.89
CA GLN A 5 -25.14 45.70 -22.34
C GLN A 5 -23.75 45.43 -23.00
N ARG A 6 -23.71 44.82 -24.19
CA ARG A 6 -22.55 44.86 -25.11
C ARG A 6 -22.58 46.13 -25.99
N PRO A 7 -21.43 46.50 -26.57
CA PRO A 7 -21.25 46.39 -28.03
C PRO A 7 -19.96 45.60 -28.38
N ALA A 8 -19.85 44.77 -29.43
CA ALA A 8 -20.15 44.94 -30.86
C ALA A 8 -19.20 45.95 -31.57
N HIS A 9 -18.67 45.76 -32.78
CA HIS A 9 -18.37 44.59 -33.62
C HIS A 9 -17.65 45.14 -34.88
N HIS A 10 -16.64 44.48 -35.48
CA HIS A 10 -16.35 44.45 -36.95
C HIS A 10 -15.09 43.59 -37.19
N ARG A 11 -15.06 42.41 -37.83
CA ARG A 11 -15.55 41.85 -39.12
C ARG A 11 -14.85 42.34 -40.39
N ARG A 12 -14.06 41.45 -41.01
CA ARG A 12 -13.97 41.00 -42.43
C ARG A 12 -12.84 39.94 -42.51
N ARG A 13 -12.76 38.93 -43.40
CA ARG A 13 -13.61 38.14 -44.33
C ARG A 13 -12.68 36.95 -44.72
N GLY A 14 -13.00 35.66 -44.50
CA GLY A 14 -13.77 34.74 -45.39
C GLY A 14 -12.92 34.19 -46.58
N PRO A 15 -13.32 33.12 -47.32
CA PRO A 15 -14.31 32.05 -47.06
C PRO A 15 -13.83 30.62 -47.48
N GLY A 16 -14.70 29.59 -47.39
CA GLY A 16 -14.46 28.22 -47.91
C GLY A 16 -15.25 27.12 -47.17
N LEU A 17 -16.58 27.15 -47.11
CA LEU A 17 -17.57 26.57 -48.06
C LEU A 17 -17.66 25.02 -48.12
N LEU A 18 -18.87 24.51 -47.86
CA LEU A 18 -19.27 23.09 -47.86
C LEU A 18 -19.87 22.62 -49.20
N GLY A 19 -19.93 21.29 -49.37
CA GLY A 19 -20.73 20.54 -50.36
C GLY A 19 -19.88 19.45 -51.05
N GLY A 20 -20.25 18.17 -51.16
CA GLY A 20 -21.50 17.47 -50.85
C GLY A 20 -22.21 16.97 -52.12
N LEU A 21 -22.08 15.69 -52.49
CA LEU A 21 -23.00 14.95 -53.38
C LEU A 21 -22.71 13.43 -53.46
N LEU A 22 -23.75 12.69 -53.88
CA LEU A 22 -23.84 11.23 -54.04
C LEU A 22 -23.63 10.75 -55.50
N MET A 23 -23.67 9.42 -55.70
CA MET A 23 -23.80 8.67 -56.99
C MET A 23 -22.55 8.67 -57.90
N ALA A 24 -22.23 7.65 -58.70
CA ALA A 24 -22.59 6.22 -58.81
C ALA A 24 -21.54 5.56 -59.80
N LEU A 25 -21.52 4.28 -60.22
CA LEU A 25 -22.32 3.05 -60.04
C LEU A 25 -21.41 1.85 -60.45
N LEU A 26 -21.59 0.63 -59.92
CA LEU A 26 -21.62 -0.61 -60.74
C LEU A 26 -22.09 -1.85 -59.96
N VAL A 27 -22.90 -2.66 -60.63
CA VAL A 27 -23.65 -3.82 -60.12
C VAL A 27 -23.15 -5.09 -60.80
N ILE A 28 -22.98 -6.19 -60.06
CA ILE A 28 -23.29 -7.54 -60.56
C ILE A 28 -24.11 -8.28 -59.50
N LEU A 29 -25.23 -8.88 -59.93
CA LEU A 29 -26.10 -9.69 -59.09
C LEU A 29 -25.57 -11.13 -58.92
N GLY A 30 -25.89 -11.72 -57.77
CA GLY A 30 -25.80 -13.16 -57.51
C GLY A 30 -26.94 -13.60 -56.58
N LEU A 31 -28.17 -13.64 -57.12
CA LEU A 31 -29.36 -14.06 -56.38
C LEU A 31 -29.55 -15.58 -56.43
N SER A 32 -29.64 -16.22 -55.27
CA SER A 32 -30.47 -17.41 -55.07
C SER A 32 -30.89 -17.48 -53.60
N GLY A 33 -32.13 -17.10 -53.31
CA GLY A 33 -32.67 -17.18 -51.95
C GLY A 33 -33.16 -18.58 -51.59
N SER A 34 -33.27 -18.85 -50.30
CA SER A 34 -34.13 -19.91 -49.74
C SER A 34 -34.51 -19.56 -48.31
N THR A 35 -35.63 -20.13 -47.86
CA THR A 35 -36.43 -19.65 -46.71
C THR A 35 -35.86 -20.00 -45.34
N ALA A 36 -36.36 -19.28 -44.32
CA ALA A 36 -35.96 -19.39 -42.93
C ALA A 36 -36.15 -20.78 -42.30
N LEU A 37 -35.26 -21.10 -41.36
CA LEU A 37 -35.48 -22.01 -40.23
C LEU A 37 -34.90 -21.36 -38.97
N ALA A 38 -35.55 -21.55 -37.82
CA ALA A 38 -35.17 -20.95 -36.55
C ALA A 38 -34.66 -22.00 -35.55
N ALA A 39 -33.79 -21.54 -34.63
CA ALA A 39 -33.27 -22.25 -33.45
C ALA A 39 -32.32 -23.45 -33.70
N PRO A 40 -31.55 -23.92 -32.68
CA PRO A 40 -31.42 -23.43 -31.29
C PRO A 40 -29.97 -23.03 -30.91
N GLY A 41 -29.74 -22.79 -29.62
CA GLY A 41 -28.51 -22.18 -29.08
C GLY A 41 -27.21 -23.01 -29.20
N GLY A 42 -26.09 -22.30 -29.07
CA GLY A 42 -24.74 -22.86 -29.03
C GLY A 42 -23.88 -22.16 -27.97
N THR A 43 -23.80 -22.74 -26.79
CA THR A 43 -22.75 -22.45 -25.80
C THR A 43 -21.45 -23.19 -26.14
N ALA A 44 -20.33 -22.67 -25.65
CA ALA A 44 -18.94 -23.09 -25.90
C ALA A 44 -18.40 -22.70 -27.30
N GLN A 45 -17.15 -22.22 -27.47
CA GLN A 45 -15.98 -22.57 -26.66
C GLN A 45 -14.83 -21.55 -26.81
N GLN A 46 -14.32 -21.03 -25.68
CA GLN A 46 -12.89 -20.72 -25.52
C GLN A 46 -12.39 -21.36 -24.22
N THR A 47 -12.20 -22.68 -24.26
CA THR A 47 -11.43 -23.39 -23.23
C THR A 47 -9.95 -23.07 -23.40
N GLY A 48 -9.53 -21.89 -22.93
CA GLY A 48 -8.12 -21.70 -22.58
C GLY A 48 -7.73 -22.76 -21.55
N SER A 49 -6.55 -23.38 -21.70
CA SER A 49 -6.14 -24.47 -20.81
C SER A 49 -6.21 -24.03 -19.34
N ALA A 50 -6.97 -24.76 -18.53
CA ALA A 50 -7.09 -24.49 -17.10
C ALA A 50 -5.71 -24.48 -16.42
N VAL A 51 -5.54 -23.63 -15.41
CA VAL A 51 -4.30 -23.55 -14.63
C VAL A 51 -4.11 -24.87 -13.87
N LYS A 52 -3.02 -25.59 -14.17
CA LYS A 52 -2.68 -26.84 -13.49
C LYS A 52 -2.06 -26.53 -12.13
N VAL A 53 -2.86 -26.58 -11.07
CA VAL A 53 -2.39 -26.38 -9.69
C VAL A 53 -1.53 -27.59 -9.25
N PRO A 54 -0.28 -27.37 -8.78
CA PRO A 54 0.57 -28.42 -8.22
C PRO A 54 -0.09 -29.17 -7.05
N ALA A 55 0.17 -30.48 -6.92
CA ALA A 55 -0.50 -31.30 -5.90
C ALA A 55 -0.08 -30.91 -4.47
N ARG A 56 1.21 -30.65 -4.22
CA ARG A 56 1.74 -30.23 -2.92
C ARG A 56 1.37 -28.77 -2.63
N ALA A 57 0.97 -28.47 -1.39
CA ALA A 57 0.60 -27.12 -0.98
C ALA A 57 1.76 -26.12 -1.14
N MET A 58 2.99 -26.51 -0.78
CA MET A 58 4.22 -25.74 -1.00
C MET A 58 4.35 -25.24 -2.43
N ASP A 59 4.31 -26.16 -3.40
CA ASP A 59 4.49 -25.85 -4.82
C ASP A 59 3.32 -25.02 -5.38
N ALA A 60 2.11 -25.25 -4.86
CA ALA A 60 0.91 -24.52 -5.27
C ALA A 60 0.90 -23.08 -4.78
N VAL A 61 1.31 -22.82 -3.53
CA VAL A 61 1.45 -21.47 -3.00
C VAL A 61 2.63 -20.76 -3.65
N ALA A 62 3.78 -21.41 -3.84
CA ALA A 62 4.90 -20.83 -4.59
C ALA A 62 4.52 -20.40 -6.03
N ALA A 63 3.58 -21.09 -6.67
CA ALA A 63 3.06 -20.71 -7.99
C ALA A 63 2.16 -19.46 -7.99
N MET A 64 1.67 -19.02 -6.82
CA MET A 64 0.87 -17.80 -6.64
C MET A 64 1.74 -16.53 -6.63
N GLN A 65 3.06 -16.61 -6.41
CA GLN A 65 3.91 -15.42 -6.29
C GLN A 65 4.06 -14.66 -7.63
N PRO A 66 3.76 -13.35 -7.71
CA PRO A 66 3.25 -12.45 -6.66
C PRO A 66 1.72 -12.31 -6.67
N SER A 67 1.18 -11.90 -5.52
CA SER A 67 -0.24 -11.64 -5.28
C SER A 67 -0.57 -10.15 -5.07
N TRP A 68 -1.84 -9.80 -5.20
CA TRP A 68 -2.40 -8.44 -5.04
C TRP A 68 -3.76 -8.52 -4.33
N ASN A 69 -4.09 -7.60 -3.43
CA ASN A 69 -5.40 -7.55 -2.75
C ASN A 69 -6.36 -6.62 -3.47
N LEU A 70 -7.60 -7.07 -3.68
CA LEU A 70 -8.73 -6.26 -4.10
C LEU A 70 -9.32 -5.48 -2.91
N GLY A 71 -8.48 -4.77 -2.15
CA GLY A 71 -8.87 -4.08 -0.92
C GLY A 71 -9.88 -2.94 -1.15
N ASN A 72 -10.63 -2.58 -0.12
CA ASN A 72 -11.70 -1.58 -0.11
C ASN A 72 -12.68 -1.75 -1.28
N THR A 73 -13.07 -2.99 -1.55
CA THR A 73 -14.03 -3.43 -2.57
C THR A 73 -15.13 -4.27 -1.92
N LEU A 74 -15.17 -5.60 -2.08
CA LEU A 74 -16.19 -6.47 -1.48
C LEU A 74 -16.05 -6.60 0.05
N ASP A 75 -14.94 -6.13 0.61
CA ASP A 75 -14.69 -5.86 2.02
C ASP A 75 -15.30 -4.56 2.53
N ALA A 76 -15.57 -3.58 1.65
CA ALA A 76 -16.20 -2.32 2.03
C ALA A 76 -17.63 -2.54 2.54
N ILE A 77 -18.06 -1.65 3.44
CA ILE A 77 -19.33 -1.78 4.17
C ILE A 77 -20.25 -0.60 3.83
N PRO A 78 -21.53 -0.82 3.46
CA PRO A 78 -22.17 -2.12 3.25
C PRO A 78 -21.90 -2.79 1.89
N ASP A 79 -21.50 -2.05 0.85
CA ASP A 79 -21.46 -2.54 -0.54
C ASP A 79 -20.12 -2.30 -1.23
N GLU A 80 -19.89 -2.98 -2.36
CA GLU A 80 -18.59 -3.02 -3.07
C GLU A 80 -18.03 -1.67 -3.54
N THR A 81 -18.84 -0.60 -3.49
CA THR A 81 -18.47 0.78 -3.86
C THR A 81 -18.58 1.76 -2.70
N SER A 82 -18.93 1.31 -1.48
CA SER A 82 -19.21 2.19 -0.34
C SER A 82 -17.99 2.98 0.14
N TRP A 83 -16.77 2.49 -0.15
CA TRP A 83 -15.50 3.17 0.16
C TRP A 83 -14.84 3.80 -1.09
N GLY A 84 -15.64 4.20 -2.07
CA GLY A 84 -15.21 5.07 -3.18
C GLY A 84 -14.57 4.36 -4.39
N ASN A 85 -14.22 3.08 -4.29
CA ASN A 85 -13.77 2.32 -5.44
C ASN A 85 -14.92 2.01 -6.42
N PRO A 86 -14.64 1.92 -7.74
CA PRO A 86 -15.60 1.36 -8.68
C PRO A 86 -15.77 -0.14 -8.42
N LYS A 87 -16.90 -0.69 -8.89
CA LYS A 87 -17.12 -2.15 -8.93
C LYS A 87 -15.94 -2.84 -9.61
N ALA A 88 -15.53 -4.00 -9.09
CA ALA A 88 -14.54 -4.83 -9.76
C ALA A 88 -14.99 -5.17 -11.20
N SER A 89 -14.05 -5.33 -12.12
CA SER A 89 -14.31 -5.66 -13.53
C SER A 89 -13.34 -6.74 -14.05
N ARG A 90 -13.62 -7.32 -15.21
CA ARG A 90 -12.73 -8.32 -15.82
C ARG A 90 -11.42 -7.69 -16.34
N GLU A 91 -11.50 -6.46 -16.84
CA GLU A 91 -10.37 -5.69 -17.37
C GLU A 91 -9.33 -5.38 -16.29
N LEU A 92 -9.77 -5.21 -15.03
CA LEU A 92 -8.89 -5.11 -13.87
C LEU A 92 -8.03 -6.38 -13.71
N PHE A 93 -8.64 -7.57 -13.72
CA PHE A 93 -7.91 -8.83 -13.60
C PHE A 93 -7.00 -9.10 -14.79
N ALA A 94 -7.43 -8.76 -16.01
CA ALA A 94 -6.60 -8.87 -17.20
C ALA A 94 -5.38 -7.93 -17.11
N THR A 95 -5.57 -6.72 -16.57
CA THR A 95 -4.48 -5.77 -16.29
C THR A 95 -3.50 -6.32 -15.26
N LEU A 96 -3.99 -6.79 -14.11
CA LEU A 96 -3.13 -7.39 -13.06
C LEU A 96 -2.32 -8.56 -13.62
N ARG A 97 -2.95 -9.41 -14.43
CA ARG A 97 -2.28 -10.52 -15.11
C ARG A 97 -1.17 -10.05 -16.06
N ALA A 98 -1.43 -9.00 -16.85
CA ALA A 98 -0.44 -8.39 -17.75
C ALA A 98 0.71 -7.69 -17.00
N GLN A 99 0.45 -7.13 -15.82
CA GLN A 99 1.48 -6.54 -14.95
C GLN A 99 2.38 -7.59 -14.27
N GLY A 100 1.99 -8.86 -14.30
CA GLY A 100 2.82 -10.00 -13.87
C GLY A 100 2.30 -10.74 -12.62
N PHE A 101 1.19 -10.31 -12.04
CA PHE A 101 0.57 -11.02 -10.92
C PHE A 101 0.11 -12.43 -11.33
N ARG A 102 0.18 -13.36 -10.38
CA ARG A 102 -0.26 -14.75 -10.55
C ARG A 102 -1.43 -15.10 -9.65
N SER A 103 -1.68 -14.33 -8.60
CA SER A 103 -2.86 -14.48 -7.75
C SER A 103 -3.46 -13.13 -7.35
N VAL A 104 -4.71 -13.18 -6.89
CA VAL A 104 -5.39 -12.05 -6.25
C VAL A 104 -6.09 -12.52 -4.97
N ARG A 105 -5.99 -11.76 -3.89
CA ARG A 105 -6.86 -11.93 -2.72
C ARG A 105 -8.09 -11.04 -2.88
N ILE A 106 -9.25 -11.64 -2.69
CA ILE A 106 -10.56 -11.00 -2.75
C ILE A 106 -11.07 -10.98 -1.31
N PRO A 107 -10.76 -9.93 -0.53
CA PRO A 107 -11.35 -9.77 0.79
C PRO A 107 -12.85 -9.50 0.64
N VAL A 108 -13.68 -10.14 1.47
CA VAL A 108 -15.14 -9.98 1.43
C VAL A 108 -15.71 -9.85 2.83
N THR A 109 -16.48 -8.79 3.07
CA THR A 109 -17.27 -8.61 4.27
C THR A 109 -18.71 -9.04 3.99
N TRP A 110 -19.23 -9.93 4.83
CA TRP A 110 -20.52 -10.59 4.64
C TRP A 110 -21.61 -10.06 5.56
N SER A 111 -21.26 -9.32 6.61
CA SER A 111 -22.16 -8.97 7.71
C SER A 111 -23.44 -8.21 7.31
N ALA A 112 -23.38 -7.35 6.30
CA ALA A 112 -24.51 -6.62 5.72
C ALA A 112 -25.35 -7.49 4.76
N HIS A 113 -24.74 -8.55 4.21
CA HIS A 113 -25.30 -9.47 3.22
C HIS A 113 -25.55 -10.87 3.78
N GLN A 114 -25.57 -11.02 5.11
CA GLN A 114 -25.90 -12.26 5.80
C GLN A 114 -26.86 -11.94 6.94
N SER A 115 -28.00 -12.62 6.98
CA SER A 115 -28.95 -12.50 8.10
C SER A 115 -28.24 -12.67 9.45
N ALA A 116 -28.51 -11.77 10.40
CA ALA A 116 -28.00 -11.84 11.76
C ALA A 116 -28.77 -12.83 12.65
N THR A 117 -29.80 -13.48 12.12
CA THR A 117 -30.61 -14.52 12.77
C THR A 117 -30.61 -15.81 11.96
N ALA A 118 -30.73 -16.96 12.65
CA ALA A 118 -30.84 -18.26 12.03
C ALA A 118 -31.98 -18.30 10.99
N PRO A 119 -31.79 -18.93 9.81
CA PRO A 119 -30.67 -19.80 9.43
C PRO A 119 -29.41 -19.08 8.89
N TYR A 120 -29.26 -17.76 9.13
CA TYR A 120 -28.10 -16.95 8.73
C TYR A 120 -27.83 -16.97 7.21
N THR A 121 -28.91 -16.93 6.43
CA THR A 121 -28.88 -16.91 4.96
C THR A 121 -28.06 -15.74 4.43
N VAL A 122 -27.17 -16.02 3.48
CA VAL A 122 -26.45 -15.01 2.68
C VAL A 122 -27.36 -14.53 1.54
N ASP A 123 -27.34 -13.23 1.26
CA ASP A 123 -28.07 -12.65 0.14
C ASP A 123 -27.62 -13.28 -1.19
N ALA A 124 -28.60 -13.77 -1.97
CA ALA A 124 -28.34 -14.52 -3.18
C ALA A 124 -27.80 -13.65 -4.33
N ALA A 125 -28.12 -12.34 -4.35
CA ALA A 125 -27.58 -11.42 -5.35
C ALA A 125 -26.13 -11.05 -5.02
N TYR A 126 -25.80 -10.83 -3.73
CA TYR A 126 -24.44 -10.58 -3.28
C TYR A 126 -23.54 -11.80 -3.49
N LEU A 127 -23.98 -13.00 -3.10
CA LEU A 127 -23.22 -14.24 -3.33
C LEU A 127 -22.96 -14.50 -4.83
N LYS A 128 -23.96 -14.21 -5.68
CA LYS A 128 -23.78 -14.24 -7.14
C LYS A 128 -22.77 -13.21 -7.62
N ARG A 129 -22.75 -12.00 -7.06
CA ARG A 129 -21.79 -10.94 -7.40
C ARG A 129 -20.37 -11.33 -6.99
N VAL A 130 -20.16 -11.87 -5.78
CA VAL A 130 -18.86 -12.40 -5.34
C VAL A 130 -18.40 -13.51 -6.30
N LYS A 131 -19.29 -14.41 -6.72
CA LYS A 131 -18.97 -15.45 -7.70
C LYS A 131 -18.58 -14.89 -9.07
N GLU A 132 -19.28 -13.88 -9.58
CA GLU A 132 -18.92 -13.23 -10.86
C GLU A 132 -17.49 -12.65 -10.83
N VAL A 133 -17.08 -12.03 -9.71
CA VAL A 133 -15.72 -11.50 -9.53
C VAL A 133 -14.68 -12.62 -9.46
N VAL A 134 -14.98 -13.74 -8.78
CA VAL A 134 -14.15 -14.97 -8.77
C VAL A 134 -14.01 -15.55 -10.18
N ASP A 135 -15.11 -15.67 -10.93
CA ASP A 135 -15.13 -16.26 -12.27
C ASP A 135 -14.28 -15.43 -13.26
N TRP A 136 -14.30 -14.10 -13.15
CA TRP A 136 -13.45 -13.22 -13.97
C TRP A 136 -11.95 -13.38 -13.66
N ALA A 137 -11.56 -13.42 -12.38
CA ALA A 137 -10.16 -13.62 -12.01
C ALA A 137 -9.63 -15.00 -12.44
N GLN A 138 -10.47 -16.05 -12.35
CA GLN A 138 -10.15 -17.37 -12.89
C GLN A 138 -10.01 -17.38 -14.42
N ALA A 139 -10.87 -16.66 -15.15
CA ALA A 139 -10.79 -16.55 -16.61
C ALA A 139 -9.44 -15.94 -17.07
N GLU A 140 -8.89 -15.02 -16.28
CA GLU A 140 -7.55 -14.42 -16.48
C GLU A 140 -6.40 -15.25 -15.89
N LYS A 141 -6.68 -16.51 -15.51
CA LYS A 141 -5.71 -17.53 -15.08
C LYS A 141 -4.96 -17.16 -13.80
N LEU A 142 -5.62 -16.44 -12.90
CA LEU A 142 -5.12 -16.11 -11.57
C LEU A 142 -5.52 -17.21 -10.57
N TYR A 143 -4.69 -17.41 -9.55
CA TYR A 143 -5.13 -18.02 -8.29
C TYR A 143 -5.89 -16.97 -7.46
N LEU A 144 -6.73 -17.42 -6.55
CA LEU A 144 -7.61 -16.56 -5.76
C LEU A 144 -7.57 -16.96 -4.29
N VAL A 145 -7.58 -15.99 -3.39
CA VAL A 145 -7.85 -16.22 -1.96
C VAL A 145 -9.14 -15.47 -1.61
N LEU A 146 -10.20 -16.21 -1.24
CA LEU A 146 -11.49 -15.67 -0.82
C LEU A 146 -11.65 -15.87 0.69
N ASN A 147 -12.19 -14.88 1.41
CA ASN A 147 -12.23 -14.90 2.87
C ASN A 147 -13.54 -14.39 3.49
N VAL A 148 -13.50 -14.31 4.81
CA VAL A 148 -14.46 -13.60 5.67
C VAL A 148 -13.67 -12.45 6.32
N HIS A 149 -13.94 -11.20 5.95
CA HIS A 149 -13.05 -10.07 6.19
C HIS A 149 -13.40 -9.27 7.45
N HIS A 150 -14.07 -8.11 7.35
CA HIS A 150 -14.35 -7.26 8.52
C HIS A 150 -15.43 -7.81 9.47
N ASP A 151 -16.07 -8.91 9.10
CA ASP A 151 -16.83 -9.76 10.02
C ASP A 151 -16.05 -10.10 11.30
N SER A 152 -14.70 -10.16 11.21
CA SER A 152 -13.78 -10.40 12.31
C SER A 152 -14.02 -9.48 13.51
N TRP A 153 -13.92 -8.17 13.34
CA TRP A 153 -14.15 -7.17 14.39
C TRP A 153 -15.62 -6.75 14.52
N GLN A 154 -16.45 -6.99 13.50
CA GLN A 154 -17.87 -6.62 13.56
C GLN A 154 -18.69 -7.54 14.45
N TRP A 155 -18.45 -8.86 14.40
CA TRP A 155 -19.24 -9.82 15.18
C TRP A 155 -18.49 -11.09 15.60
N ILE A 156 -17.45 -11.54 14.91
CA ILE A 156 -16.68 -12.72 15.33
C ILE A 156 -15.93 -12.45 16.65
N SER A 157 -15.44 -11.22 16.86
CA SER A 157 -14.76 -10.79 18.09
C SER A 157 -15.60 -11.00 19.36
N LYS A 158 -16.92 -11.09 19.23
CA LYS A 158 -17.88 -11.21 20.33
C LYS A 158 -18.09 -12.66 20.79
N ILE A 159 -17.32 -13.63 20.26
CA ILE A 159 -17.41 -15.06 20.62
C ILE A 159 -17.30 -15.31 22.13
N ALA A 160 -16.51 -14.51 22.86
CA ALA A 160 -16.37 -14.62 24.31
C ALA A 160 -17.67 -14.29 25.08
N ALA A 161 -18.58 -13.52 24.49
CA ALA A 161 -19.83 -13.08 25.10
C ALA A 161 -21.05 -13.91 24.64
N ASP A 162 -21.03 -14.46 23.42
CA ASP A 162 -22.14 -15.24 22.84
C ASP A 162 -21.58 -16.31 21.88
N HIS A 163 -20.85 -17.26 22.47
CA HIS A 163 -20.09 -18.31 21.78
C HIS A 163 -20.91 -19.05 20.72
N ASP A 164 -21.99 -19.69 21.14
CA ASP A 164 -22.77 -20.59 20.30
C ASP A 164 -23.41 -19.85 19.11
N LYS A 165 -23.85 -18.61 19.30
CA LYS A 165 -24.41 -17.79 18.23
C LYS A 165 -23.36 -17.37 17.22
N VAL A 166 -22.19 -16.93 17.67
CA VAL A 166 -21.08 -16.54 16.80
C VAL A 166 -20.60 -17.75 15.99
N LEU A 167 -20.35 -18.88 16.65
CA LEU A 167 -19.92 -20.11 15.99
C LEU A 167 -20.98 -20.65 15.02
N ALA A 168 -22.26 -20.61 15.38
CA ALA A 168 -23.36 -21.00 14.48
C ALA A 168 -23.45 -20.09 13.24
N ARG A 169 -23.33 -18.76 13.39
CA ARG A 169 -23.33 -17.82 12.27
C ARG A 169 -22.13 -18.02 11.34
N TYR A 170 -20.95 -18.25 11.91
CA TYR A 170 -19.70 -18.51 11.18
C TYR A 170 -19.76 -19.82 10.40
N ASN A 171 -20.24 -20.90 11.03
CA ASN A 171 -20.40 -22.20 10.38
C ASN A 171 -21.47 -22.15 9.27
N ALA A 172 -22.58 -21.41 9.48
CA ALA A 172 -23.60 -21.20 8.46
C ALA A 172 -23.07 -20.37 7.27
N LEU A 173 -22.22 -19.37 7.51
CA LEU A 173 -21.55 -18.61 6.44
C LEU A 173 -20.64 -19.52 5.61
N TRP A 174 -19.72 -20.23 6.26
CA TRP A 174 -18.78 -21.12 5.58
C TRP A 174 -19.46 -22.31 4.90
N THR A 175 -20.60 -22.80 5.40
CA THR A 175 -21.41 -23.82 4.72
C THR A 175 -21.94 -23.29 3.38
N GLN A 176 -22.47 -22.06 3.36
CA GLN A 176 -23.02 -21.44 2.14
C GLN A 176 -21.93 -21.10 1.13
N ILE A 177 -20.81 -20.53 1.57
CA ILE A 177 -19.63 -20.27 0.72
C ILE A 177 -19.09 -21.59 0.15
N SER A 178 -18.89 -22.61 0.99
CA SER A 178 -18.38 -23.91 0.55
C SER A 178 -19.29 -24.59 -0.47
N ALA A 179 -20.61 -24.47 -0.31
CA ALA A 179 -21.58 -25.01 -1.26
C ALA A 179 -21.56 -24.25 -2.61
N ALA A 180 -21.56 -22.92 -2.57
CA ALA A 180 -21.59 -22.07 -3.76
C ALA A 180 -20.34 -22.21 -4.64
N PHE A 181 -19.18 -22.42 -4.01
CA PHE A 181 -17.87 -22.55 -4.67
C PHE A 181 -17.33 -24.00 -4.67
N ARG A 182 -18.20 -24.99 -4.45
CA ARG A 182 -17.85 -26.41 -4.23
C ARG A 182 -17.00 -27.03 -5.34
N ASP A 183 -17.37 -26.74 -6.58
CA ASP A 183 -16.79 -27.36 -7.78
C ASP A 183 -15.87 -26.40 -8.54
N GLU A 184 -15.55 -25.24 -7.95
CA GLU A 184 -14.53 -24.33 -8.49
C GLU A 184 -13.16 -24.98 -8.53
N PRO A 185 -12.33 -24.70 -9.55
CA PRO A 185 -10.96 -25.16 -9.63
C PRO A 185 -10.14 -24.89 -8.36
N ARG A 186 -9.12 -25.72 -8.12
CA ARG A 186 -8.21 -25.61 -6.96
C ARG A 186 -7.33 -24.34 -6.98
N THR A 187 -7.47 -23.48 -8.00
CA THR A 187 -6.90 -22.13 -8.03
C THR A 187 -7.59 -21.18 -7.06
N LEU A 188 -8.84 -21.46 -6.67
CA LEU A 188 -9.53 -20.75 -5.59
C LEU A 188 -9.17 -21.40 -4.25
N LEU A 189 -8.63 -20.61 -3.33
CA LEU A 189 -8.34 -20.93 -1.94
C LEU A 189 -9.37 -20.24 -1.04
N PHE A 190 -9.61 -20.79 0.14
CA PHE A 190 -10.40 -20.13 1.19
C PHE A 190 -9.52 -19.77 2.39
N GLU A 191 -9.67 -18.57 2.93
CA GLU A 191 -9.02 -18.09 4.14
C GLU A 191 -10.06 -17.92 5.26
N SER A 192 -9.80 -18.52 6.44
CA SER A 192 -10.80 -18.72 7.50
C SER A 192 -11.47 -17.44 8.01
N VAL A 193 -10.67 -16.42 8.32
CA VAL A 193 -11.09 -15.10 8.80
C VAL A 193 -9.90 -14.13 8.70
N ASN A 194 -10.17 -12.85 8.40
CA ASN A 194 -9.15 -11.79 8.40
C ASN A 194 -8.85 -11.26 9.80
N GLU A 195 -7.57 -11.18 10.19
CA GLU A 195 -7.10 -10.48 11.40
C GLU A 195 -8.00 -10.68 12.65
N PRO A 196 -8.25 -11.93 13.08
CA PRO A 196 -9.18 -12.21 14.16
C PRO A 196 -8.69 -11.60 15.48
N SER A 197 -9.53 -10.73 16.04
CA SER A 197 -9.45 -10.20 17.39
C SER A 197 -10.63 -10.75 18.19
N PHE A 198 -10.51 -10.78 19.53
CA PHE A 198 -11.59 -11.22 20.41
C PHE A 198 -11.71 -10.30 21.62
N ASP A 199 -12.93 -9.80 21.84
CA ASP A 199 -13.27 -8.83 22.87
C ASP A 199 -13.35 -9.50 24.24
N ASN A 200 -12.86 -8.84 25.29
CA ASN A 200 -12.95 -9.30 26.68
C ASN A 200 -12.36 -10.71 26.96
N ALA A 201 -11.47 -11.21 26.10
CA ALA A 201 -10.82 -12.51 26.22
C ALA A 201 -9.36 -12.41 26.69
N THR A 202 -8.92 -13.37 27.53
CA THR A 202 -7.51 -13.60 27.87
C THR A 202 -6.71 -14.15 26.68
N ALA A 203 -5.38 -14.12 26.73
CA ALA A 203 -4.54 -14.66 25.65
C ALA A 203 -4.86 -16.14 25.33
N ALA A 204 -4.93 -17.00 26.36
CA ALA A 204 -5.28 -18.41 26.20
C ALA A 204 -6.65 -18.62 25.52
N GLN A 205 -7.68 -17.88 25.95
CA GLN A 205 -9.00 -17.93 25.33
C GLN A 205 -8.99 -17.48 23.87
N LYS A 206 -8.16 -16.48 23.50
CA LYS A 206 -8.03 -16.03 22.11
C LYS A 206 -7.41 -17.11 21.23
N THR A 207 -6.39 -17.80 21.71
CA THR A 207 -5.79 -18.97 21.05
C THR A 207 -6.83 -20.10 20.91
N GLU A 208 -7.59 -20.41 21.97
CA GLU A 208 -8.66 -21.42 21.96
C GLU A 208 -9.75 -21.10 20.91
N PHE A 209 -10.30 -19.87 20.92
CA PHE A 209 -11.33 -19.45 19.97
C PHE A 209 -10.83 -19.44 18.52
N LEU A 210 -9.59 -19.01 18.27
CA LEU A 210 -9.01 -19.05 16.93
C LEU A 210 -8.79 -20.48 16.44
N ASN A 211 -8.29 -21.37 17.31
CA ASN A 211 -8.14 -22.78 17.01
C ASN A 211 -9.49 -23.45 16.71
N GLU A 212 -10.55 -23.11 17.44
CA GLU A 212 -11.91 -23.60 17.20
C GLU A 212 -12.48 -23.10 15.86
N LEU A 213 -12.39 -21.79 15.56
CA LEU A 213 -12.83 -21.21 14.29
C LEU A 213 -12.10 -21.83 13.10
N ASN A 214 -10.77 -21.96 13.17
CA ASN A 214 -9.95 -22.62 12.14
C ASN A 214 -10.32 -24.10 11.97
N SER A 215 -10.52 -24.82 13.08
CA SER A 215 -10.92 -26.23 13.06
C SER A 215 -12.32 -26.46 12.50
N SER A 216 -13.28 -25.61 12.86
CA SER A 216 -14.66 -25.70 12.40
C SER A 216 -14.78 -25.34 10.92
N PHE A 217 -14.05 -24.32 10.47
CA PHE A 217 -13.88 -23.96 9.07
C PHE A 217 -13.32 -25.13 8.24
N GLN A 218 -12.20 -25.71 8.66
CA GLN A 218 -11.58 -26.85 7.95
C GLN A 218 -12.57 -28.01 7.80
N LYS A 219 -13.24 -28.41 8.89
CA LYS A 219 -14.24 -29.49 8.89
C LYS A 219 -15.42 -29.18 7.95
N THR A 220 -15.96 -27.95 8.03
CA THR A 220 -17.08 -27.48 7.21
C THR A 220 -16.75 -27.52 5.72
N VAL A 221 -15.59 -26.98 5.33
CA VAL A 221 -15.15 -26.97 3.93
C VAL A 221 -14.92 -28.39 3.42
N ARG A 222 -14.22 -29.26 4.17
CA ARG A 222 -13.96 -30.64 3.76
C ARG A 222 -15.24 -31.48 3.63
N ALA A 223 -16.21 -31.28 4.52
CA ALA A 223 -17.49 -31.99 4.51
C ALA A 223 -18.33 -31.71 3.26
N SER A 224 -18.23 -30.51 2.66
CA SER A 224 -19.00 -30.12 1.47
C SER A 224 -18.68 -30.93 0.18
N GLY A 225 -17.55 -31.64 0.15
CA GLY A 225 -17.19 -32.51 -0.98
C GLY A 225 -16.67 -31.76 -2.21
N GLY A 226 -16.86 -32.32 -3.41
CA GLY A 226 -16.37 -31.71 -4.66
C GLY A 226 -14.86 -31.42 -4.63
N ALA A 227 -14.45 -30.28 -5.21
CA ALA A 227 -13.07 -29.82 -5.19
C ALA A 227 -12.60 -29.42 -3.76
N ASN A 228 -13.53 -29.05 -2.87
CA ASN A 228 -13.24 -28.64 -1.49
C ASN A 228 -12.56 -29.73 -0.64
N LYS A 229 -12.63 -31.01 -1.05
CA LYS A 229 -11.84 -32.09 -0.42
C LYS A 229 -10.32 -31.89 -0.50
N SER A 230 -9.84 -31.14 -1.49
CA SER A 230 -8.41 -30.87 -1.71
C SER A 230 -8.08 -29.39 -1.86
N ARG A 231 -9.06 -28.50 -1.77
CA ARG A 231 -8.87 -27.05 -1.83
C ARG A 231 -7.89 -26.61 -0.74
N LEU A 232 -6.94 -25.76 -1.09
CA LEU A 232 -6.02 -25.21 -0.10
C LEU A 232 -6.79 -24.26 0.83
N LEU A 233 -6.56 -24.39 2.13
CA LEU A 233 -7.18 -23.57 3.16
C LEU A 233 -6.12 -22.76 3.88
N VAL A 234 -6.35 -21.46 3.98
CA VAL A 234 -5.45 -20.49 4.57
C VAL A 234 -5.93 -20.19 5.99
N LEU A 235 -5.05 -20.37 6.98
CA LEU A 235 -5.34 -20.17 8.40
C LEU A 235 -4.40 -19.09 8.94
N THR A 236 -4.95 -18.11 9.66
CA THR A 236 -4.22 -16.93 10.13
C THR A 236 -3.77 -17.05 11.58
N THR A 237 -2.71 -16.32 11.95
CA THR A 237 -2.42 -15.98 13.34
C THR A 237 -3.43 -14.96 13.87
N GLN A 238 -3.49 -14.79 15.20
CA GLN A 238 -4.35 -13.78 15.83
C GLN A 238 -3.97 -12.37 15.33
N GLY A 239 -4.96 -11.59 14.89
CA GLY A 239 -4.73 -10.25 14.33
C GLY A 239 -3.77 -10.22 13.13
N GLY A 240 -3.58 -11.34 12.41
CA GLY A 240 -2.59 -11.46 11.33
C GLY A 240 -1.13 -11.24 11.77
N THR A 241 -0.85 -11.17 13.07
CA THR A 241 0.45 -10.69 13.59
C THR A 241 1.56 -11.75 13.45
N PRO A 242 2.76 -11.41 12.94
CA PRO A 242 3.88 -12.34 12.77
C PRO A 242 4.81 -12.43 14.00
N SER A 243 4.26 -12.48 15.21
CA SER A 243 5.04 -12.73 16.44
C SER A 243 5.30 -14.24 16.59
N GLN A 244 6.39 -14.60 17.29
CA GLN A 244 6.79 -16.01 17.44
C GLN A 244 5.68 -16.86 18.09
N GLU A 245 5.19 -16.42 19.26
CA GLU A 245 4.12 -17.07 20.03
C GLU A 245 2.87 -17.37 19.19
N LEU A 246 2.37 -16.37 18.46
CA LEU A 246 1.15 -16.53 17.65
C LEU A 246 1.37 -17.42 16.40
N MET A 247 2.60 -17.50 15.90
CA MET A 247 2.96 -18.43 14.83
C MET A 247 3.14 -19.86 15.35
N ASP A 248 3.64 -20.05 16.56
CA ASP A 248 3.77 -21.36 17.19
C ASP A 248 2.39 -21.94 17.59
N ASP A 249 1.46 -21.08 18.03
CA ASP A 249 0.04 -21.42 18.19
C ASP A 249 -0.59 -21.89 16.87
N LEU A 250 -0.43 -21.11 15.79
CA LEU A 250 -0.93 -21.47 14.47
C LEU A 250 -0.29 -22.75 13.92
N TYR A 251 1.01 -22.95 14.14
CA TYR A 251 1.72 -24.19 13.79
C TYR A 251 1.11 -25.40 14.52
N THR A 252 0.77 -25.23 15.80
CA THR A 252 0.11 -26.27 16.60
C THR A 252 -1.28 -26.61 16.05
N THR A 253 -2.10 -25.60 15.71
CA THR A 253 -3.40 -25.81 15.03
C THR A 253 -3.23 -26.53 13.69
N ILE A 254 -2.35 -26.06 12.80
CA ILE A 254 -2.13 -26.67 11.48
C ILE A 254 -1.67 -28.13 11.61
N SER A 255 -0.74 -28.40 12.52
CA SER A 255 -0.21 -29.75 12.77
C SER A 255 -1.28 -30.71 13.30
N GLY A 256 -2.13 -30.24 14.23
CA GLY A 256 -3.21 -31.03 14.83
C GLY A 256 -4.39 -31.32 13.90
N LEU A 257 -4.57 -30.55 12.83
CA LEU A 257 -5.61 -30.79 11.81
C LEU A 257 -5.27 -31.91 10.82
N HIS A 258 -4.00 -32.35 10.77
CA HIS A 258 -3.52 -33.46 9.94
C HIS A 258 -3.90 -33.37 8.44
N ASP A 259 -3.92 -32.14 7.90
CA ASP A 259 -4.35 -31.85 6.53
C ASP A 259 -3.20 -31.25 5.71
N SER A 260 -2.83 -31.94 4.63
CA SER A 260 -1.70 -31.55 3.75
C SER A 260 -2.01 -30.40 2.79
N ASN A 261 -3.22 -29.82 2.86
CA ASN A 261 -3.68 -28.70 2.05
C ASN A 261 -3.92 -27.44 2.90
N LEU A 262 -3.19 -27.27 4.01
CA LEU A 262 -3.21 -26.06 4.82
C LEU A 262 -2.08 -25.09 4.44
N VAL A 263 -2.33 -23.80 4.65
CA VAL A 263 -1.43 -22.67 4.36
C VAL A 263 -1.49 -21.74 5.58
N ALA A 264 -0.34 -21.28 6.06
CA ALA A 264 -0.28 -20.25 7.10
C ALA A 264 -0.38 -18.84 6.46
N THR A 265 -1.11 -17.91 7.08
CA THR A 265 -1.08 -16.48 6.74
C THR A 265 -0.75 -15.59 7.92
N VAL A 266 -0.07 -14.51 7.61
CA VAL A 266 0.27 -13.36 8.47
C VAL A 266 0.27 -12.11 7.58
N HIS A 267 0.11 -10.94 8.18
CA HIS A 267 0.21 -9.64 7.51
C HIS A 267 1.48 -8.90 7.97
N TYR A 268 2.00 -7.98 7.15
CA TYR A 268 3.18 -7.21 7.50
C TYR A 268 3.16 -5.79 6.93
N TYR A 269 2.93 -4.81 7.81
CA TYR A 269 2.79 -3.39 7.46
C TYR A 269 4.04 -2.52 7.80
N GLY A 270 5.18 -3.16 8.06
CA GLY A 270 6.41 -2.48 8.48
C GLY A 270 6.46 -2.16 9.97
N TRP A 271 7.66 -1.85 10.49
CA TRP A 271 7.85 -1.38 11.86
C TRP A 271 7.02 -0.11 12.12
N TYR A 272 6.14 -0.15 13.13
CA TYR A 272 5.06 0.83 13.29
C TYR A 272 5.52 2.30 13.23
N PRO A 273 6.52 2.77 14.03
CA PRO A 273 6.99 4.15 13.97
C PRO A 273 7.46 4.62 12.59
N PHE A 274 8.13 3.74 11.83
CA PHE A 274 8.48 4.03 10.44
C PHE A 274 7.24 4.06 9.55
N SER A 275 6.38 3.04 9.62
CA SER A 275 5.26 2.85 8.69
C SER A 275 4.19 3.97 8.69
N VAL A 276 4.16 4.81 9.73
CA VAL A 276 3.28 5.99 9.83
C VAL A 276 4.04 7.32 10.05
N ASN A 277 5.38 7.31 10.09
CA ASN A 277 6.24 8.45 10.48
C ASN A 277 5.79 9.12 11.80
N VAL A 278 6.01 8.40 12.90
CA VAL A 278 5.81 8.85 14.29
C VAL A 278 7.00 8.45 15.15
N ALA A 279 7.16 9.03 16.34
CA ALA A 279 8.21 8.63 17.30
C ALA A 279 9.66 8.69 16.76
N GLY A 280 9.90 9.51 15.72
CA GLY A 280 11.20 9.68 15.06
C GLY A 280 11.46 8.72 13.90
N GLY A 281 10.51 7.82 13.57
CA GLY A 281 10.58 6.85 12.47
C GLY A 281 10.53 7.48 11.07
N THR A 282 11.50 8.33 10.76
CA THR A 282 11.60 9.07 9.48
C THR A 282 12.36 8.32 8.41
N LEU A 283 13.16 7.31 8.78
CA LEU A 283 14.06 6.56 7.90
C LEU A 283 13.80 5.06 8.01
N TYR A 284 14.08 4.33 6.92
CA TYR A 284 14.17 2.88 6.90
C TYR A 284 15.53 2.44 7.45
N ASP A 285 15.70 2.65 8.75
CA ASP A 285 16.91 2.41 9.55
C ASP A 285 17.14 0.93 9.88
N ASP A 286 18.13 0.63 10.74
CA ASP A 286 18.36 -0.74 11.20
C ASP A 286 17.21 -1.31 12.04
N THR A 287 16.45 -0.48 12.76
CA THR A 287 15.28 -0.92 13.52
C THR A 287 14.19 -1.44 12.59
N ALA A 288 13.84 -0.65 11.57
CA ALA A 288 12.85 -1.01 10.56
C ALA A 288 13.33 -2.15 9.63
N ARG A 289 14.64 -2.26 9.39
CA ARG A 289 15.23 -3.40 8.65
C ARG A 289 15.16 -4.70 9.44
N ASN A 290 15.57 -4.68 10.71
CA ASN A 290 15.64 -5.88 11.54
C ASN A 290 14.24 -6.42 11.85
N ASP A 291 13.27 -5.56 12.15
CA ASP A 291 11.86 -5.95 12.31
C ASP A 291 11.33 -6.74 11.09
N LEU A 292 11.67 -6.29 9.88
CA LEU A 292 11.34 -6.99 8.63
C LEU A 292 12.08 -8.32 8.52
N THR A 293 13.41 -8.32 8.61
CA THR A 293 14.21 -9.54 8.39
C THR A 293 13.90 -10.62 9.41
N ASP A 294 13.69 -10.24 10.67
CA ASP A 294 13.38 -11.17 11.75
C ASP A 294 11.96 -11.73 11.57
N SER A 295 10.99 -10.90 11.16
CA SER A 295 9.62 -11.37 10.88
C SER A 295 9.61 -12.41 9.76
N PHE A 296 10.28 -12.16 8.63
CA PHE A 296 10.38 -13.12 7.53
C PHE A 296 11.21 -14.36 7.91
N ALA A 297 12.25 -14.22 8.73
CA ALA A 297 13.02 -15.36 9.24
C ALA A 297 12.17 -16.26 10.15
N ARG A 298 11.35 -15.69 11.04
CA ARG A 298 10.40 -16.47 11.86
C ARG A 298 9.38 -17.21 11.00
N MET A 299 8.78 -16.54 10.00
CA MET A 299 7.86 -17.19 9.04
C MET A 299 8.49 -18.41 8.36
N HIS A 300 9.74 -18.29 7.91
CA HIS A 300 10.48 -19.40 7.31
C HIS A 300 10.70 -20.53 8.32
N ASN A 301 11.22 -20.21 9.51
CA ASN A 301 11.68 -21.20 10.48
C ASN A 301 10.52 -21.99 11.12
N THR A 302 9.39 -21.34 11.42
CA THR A 302 8.20 -22.02 11.99
C THR A 302 7.45 -22.85 10.93
N PHE A 303 7.27 -22.32 9.71
CA PHE A 303 6.38 -22.95 8.70
C PHE A 303 7.09 -23.49 7.45
N VAL A 304 7.84 -22.66 6.72
CA VAL A 304 8.38 -23.05 5.40
C VAL A 304 9.38 -24.20 5.53
N ALA A 305 10.25 -24.13 6.56
CA ALA A 305 11.21 -25.17 6.89
C ALA A 305 10.57 -26.48 7.38
N THR A 306 9.35 -26.43 7.92
CA THR A 306 8.57 -27.61 8.36
C THR A 306 7.64 -28.16 7.27
N GLY A 307 7.58 -27.51 6.10
CA GLY A 307 6.79 -27.93 4.94
C GLY A 307 5.38 -27.35 4.86
N ILE A 308 5.07 -26.35 5.69
CA ILE A 308 3.82 -25.58 5.66
C ILE A 308 4.07 -24.32 4.82
N PRO A 309 3.33 -24.08 3.72
CA PRO A 309 3.51 -22.86 2.94
C PRO A 309 3.00 -21.64 3.71
N VAL A 310 3.70 -20.52 3.53
CA VAL A 310 3.29 -19.20 4.03
C VAL A 310 2.84 -18.32 2.88
N TYR A 311 1.65 -17.75 3.04
CA TYR A 311 1.09 -16.70 2.21
C TYR A 311 0.95 -15.45 3.07
N VAL A 312 1.81 -14.44 2.89
CA VAL A 312 1.68 -13.15 3.56
C VAL A 312 0.49 -12.42 2.93
N GLY A 313 -0.66 -12.50 3.60
CA GLY A 313 -1.98 -12.13 3.07
C GLY A 313 -2.11 -10.65 2.71
N GLU A 314 -1.35 -9.80 3.38
CA GLU A 314 -1.27 -8.37 3.15
C GLU A 314 0.12 -7.85 3.48
N TYR A 315 0.67 -6.98 2.62
CA TYR A 315 1.80 -6.11 2.97
C TYR A 315 1.69 -4.74 2.30
N SER A 316 2.14 -3.72 3.01
CA SER A 316 2.34 -2.32 2.56
C SER A 316 3.14 -1.60 3.66
N LEU A 317 3.17 -0.28 3.67
CA LEU A 317 3.36 0.50 4.90
C LEU A 317 1.99 0.95 5.42
N LEU A 318 1.78 0.91 6.74
CA LEU A 318 0.47 1.17 7.37
C LEU A 318 -0.17 2.51 6.95
N GLY A 319 0.64 3.55 6.77
CA GLY A 319 0.20 4.87 6.30
C GLY A 319 0.73 5.27 4.92
N TYR A 320 1.18 4.33 4.08
CA TYR A 320 1.74 4.67 2.75
C TYR A 320 1.54 3.58 1.68
N PRO A 321 1.15 3.96 0.44
CA PRO A 321 0.78 5.31 -0.01
C PRO A 321 -0.52 5.83 0.63
N ASP A 322 -0.59 7.13 0.88
CA ASP A 322 -1.78 7.84 1.35
C ASP A 322 -2.19 8.98 0.42
N ASP A 323 -3.41 9.50 0.58
CA ASP A 323 -3.96 10.65 -0.17
C ASP A 323 -3.26 11.99 0.13
N ASN A 324 -2.28 11.99 1.05
CA ASN A 324 -1.59 13.19 1.48
C ASN A 324 -0.48 13.55 0.50
N HIS A 325 -0.36 14.85 0.21
CA HIS A 325 0.66 15.40 -0.67
C HIS A 325 1.36 16.57 0.05
N PRO A 326 2.57 16.37 0.60
CA PRO A 326 3.40 15.18 0.46
C PRO A 326 2.92 13.98 1.28
N SER A 327 3.30 12.79 0.81
CA SER A 327 3.12 11.55 1.55
C SER A 327 3.95 11.55 2.84
N ARG A 328 3.49 10.83 3.85
CA ARG A 328 4.14 10.81 5.18
C ARG A 328 5.52 10.12 5.22
N ILE A 329 5.78 9.21 4.28
CA ILE A 329 7.04 8.48 4.15
C ILE A 329 7.84 9.10 3.00
N GLU A 330 9.12 9.36 3.26
CA GLU A 330 10.07 9.80 2.25
C GLU A 330 10.21 8.73 1.14
N ARG A 331 10.32 9.18 -0.12
CA ARG A 331 10.34 8.34 -1.31
C ARG A 331 11.47 7.31 -1.26
N GLY A 332 12.72 7.74 -1.10
CA GLY A 332 13.88 6.86 -0.99
C GLY A 332 13.71 5.82 0.12
N GLU A 333 13.22 6.24 1.30
CA GLU A 333 12.93 5.33 2.41
C GLU A 333 11.88 4.27 2.06
N ALA A 334 10.77 4.66 1.42
CA ALA A 334 9.75 3.72 0.93
C ALA A 334 10.30 2.75 -0.13
N LEU A 335 11.10 3.25 -1.09
CA LEU A 335 11.72 2.40 -2.13
C LEU A 335 12.69 1.36 -1.52
N LYS A 336 13.45 1.74 -0.48
CA LYS A 336 14.30 0.80 0.27
C LYS A 336 13.49 -0.28 1.00
N TYR A 337 12.35 0.09 1.60
CA TYR A 337 11.43 -0.87 2.21
C TYR A 337 10.91 -1.90 1.19
N TYR A 338 10.36 -1.46 0.05
CA TYR A 338 9.80 -2.37 -0.95
C TYR A 338 10.84 -3.23 -1.68
N GLU A 339 12.09 -2.76 -1.79
CA GLU A 339 13.22 -3.60 -2.23
C GLU A 339 13.48 -4.74 -1.24
N ASN A 340 13.50 -4.43 0.06
CA ASN A 340 13.82 -5.40 1.10
C ASN A 340 12.68 -6.39 1.37
N VAL A 341 11.39 -5.99 1.32
CA VAL A 341 10.24 -6.91 1.39
C VAL A 341 10.38 -8.01 0.34
N GLY A 342 10.60 -7.63 -0.93
CA GLY A 342 10.73 -8.60 -2.01
C GLY A 342 12.00 -9.47 -1.89
N HIS A 343 13.09 -8.93 -1.34
CA HIS A 343 14.26 -9.73 -1.01
C HIS A 343 13.99 -10.77 0.08
N ALA A 344 13.44 -10.33 1.21
CA ALA A 344 13.14 -11.18 2.36
C ALA A 344 12.12 -12.26 2.00
N ALA A 345 11.10 -11.92 1.20
CA ALA A 345 10.13 -12.89 0.70
C ALA A 345 10.79 -14.04 -0.07
N ARG A 346 11.73 -13.74 -0.97
CA ARG A 346 12.49 -14.77 -1.72
C ARG A 346 13.42 -15.59 -0.84
N VAL A 347 14.03 -14.99 0.20
CA VAL A 347 14.92 -15.70 1.13
C VAL A 347 14.12 -16.63 2.04
N ALA A 348 12.97 -16.16 2.55
CA ALA A 348 12.08 -16.92 3.42
C ALA A 348 11.20 -17.94 2.67
N GLY A 349 11.17 -17.91 1.33
CA GLY A 349 10.36 -18.83 0.52
C GLY A 349 8.85 -18.60 0.63
N VAL A 350 8.42 -17.38 0.98
CA VAL A 350 7.01 -17.04 1.21
C VAL A 350 6.40 -16.34 0.00
N THR A 351 5.09 -16.52 -0.20
CA THR A 351 4.31 -15.72 -1.18
C THR A 351 3.80 -14.46 -0.50
N THR A 352 3.74 -13.33 -1.21
CA THR A 352 3.33 -12.02 -0.68
C THR A 352 2.22 -11.40 -1.52
N ALA A 353 1.28 -10.74 -0.84
CA ALA A 353 0.14 -10.06 -1.45
C ALA A 353 0.12 -8.57 -1.13
N LEU A 354 0.35 -7.73 -2.13
CA LEU A 354 0.34 -6.27 -1.95
C LEU A 354 -1.06 -5.83 -1.48
N TRP A 355 -1.16 -5.04 -0.42
CA TRP A 355 -2.42 -4.40 -0.04
C TRP A 355 -2.66 -3.18 -0.94
N ASP A 356 -3.69 -3.23 -1.76
CA ASP A 356 -4.09 -2.12 -2.64
C ASP A 356 -5.50 -1.66 -2.25
N PRO A 357 -5.64 -0.62 -1.41
CA PRO A 357 -6.93 -0.05 -1.02
C PRO A 357 -7.64 0.69 -2.16
N GLY A 358 -7.04 0.69 -3.36
CA GLY A 358 -7.67 1.06 -4.60
C GLY A 358 -7.19 2.38 -5.17
N SER A 359 -8.13 3.08 -5.79
CA SER A 359 -7.80 3.94 -6.93
C SER A 359 -6.89 5.14 -6.65
N TYR A 360 -6.70 5.48 -5.37
CA TYR A 360 -5.84 6.57 -4.92
C TYR A 360 -4.41 6.14 -4.58
N ALA A 361 -4.21 4.93 -4.02
CA ALA A 361 -2.93 4.51 -3.46
C ALA A 361 -1.98 3.90 -4.50
N TYR A 362 -2.46 2.92 -5.28
CA TYR A 362 -1.61 2.16 -6.20
C TYR A 362 -2.23 2.06 -7.59
N LEU A 363 -3.09 1.07 -7.88
CA LEU A 363 -3.70 0.91 -9.19
C LEU A 363 -4.97 1.76 -9.29
N ASN A 364 -4.92 2.84 -10.06
CA ASN A 364 -6.11 3.63 -10.38
C ASN A 364 -7.09 2.77 -11.19
N ARG A 365 -8.18 2.31 -10.57
CA ARG A 365 -9.07 1.27 -11.15
C ARG A 365 -9.98 1.81 -12.25
N GLN A 366 -10.05 3.13 -12.44
CA GLN A 366 -10.81 3.79 -13.49
C GLN A 366 -9.99 3.91 -14.79
N THR A 367 -8.68 4.16 -14.67
CA THR A 367 -7.76 4.32 -15.81
C THR A 367 -6.89 3.09 -16.09
N LEU A 368 -6.86 2.13 -15.15
CA LEU A 368 -6.03 0.92 -15.14
C LEU A 368 -4.52 1.23 -15.24
N LYS A 369 -4.09 2.30 -14.55
CA LYS A 369 -2.70 2.76 -14.47
C LYS A 369 -2.25 2.90 -13.02
N TRP A 370 -0.97 2.64 -12.76
CA TRP A 370 -0.34 2.90 -11.46
C TRP A 370 -0.24 4.41 -11.21
N GLN A 371 -0.62 4.85 -10.02
CA GLN A 371 -0.49 6.25 -9.57
C GLN A 371 0.98 6.65 -9.44
N ASP A 372 1.81 5.75 -8.89
CA ASP A 372 3.28 5.84 -8.96
C ASP A 372 3.84 4.61 -9.72
N PRO A 373 4.10 4.75 -11.03
CA PRO A 373 4.70 3.70 -11.85
C PRO A 373 6.12 3.31 -11.42
N ASP A 374 6.89 4.20 -10.81
CA ASP A 374 8.24 3.92 -10.35
C ASP A 374 8.19 3.08 -9.07
N LEU A 375 7.37 3.46 -8.09
CA LEU A 375 7.13 2.65 -6.88
C LEU A 375 6.70 1.23 -7.26
N PHE A 376 5.74 1.10 -8.20
CA PHE A 376 5.35 -0.21 -8.70
C PHE A 376 6.50 -0.93 -9.43
N ALA A 377 7.35 -0.22 -10.19
CA ALA A 377 8.53 -0.82 -10.80
C ALA A 377 9.52 -1.37 -9.75
N TRP A 378 9.70 -0.68 -8.62
CA TRP A 378 10.53 -1.16 -7.51
C TRP A 378 9.94 -2.42 -6.85
N ILE A 379 8.64 -2.42 -6.54
CA ILE A 379 7.92 -3.61 -6.05
C ILE A 379 8.04 -4.77 -7.05
N ARG A 380 7.82 -4.51 -8.34
CA ARG A 380 7.90 -5.54 -9.40
C ARG A 380 9.31 -6.09 -9.60
N SER A 381 10.33 -5.24 -9.52
CA SER A 381 11.74 -5.63 -9.58
C SER A 381 12.09 -6.54 -8.40
N SER A 382 11.64 -6.18 -7.19
CA SER A 382 11.91 -6.93 -5.96
C SER A 382 11.21 -8.30 -5.89
N TRP A 383 10.36 -8.67 -6.85
CA TRP A 383 9.89 -10.06 -6.99
C TRP A 383 10.95 -11.03 -7.51
N THR A 384 11.98 -10.55 -8.22
CA THR A 384 12.93 -11.42 -8.94
C THR A 384 14.41 -11.05 -8.75
N THR A 385 14.71 -9.81 -8.37
CA THR A 385 16.09 -9.34 -8.23
C THR A 385 16.27 -8.43 -7.02
N ARG A 386 17.51 -8.00 -6.79
CA ARG A 386 17.85 -6.91 -5.86
C ARG A 386 18.31 -5.70 -6.65
N SER A 387 17.95 -4.52 -6.16
CA SER A 387 18.42 -3.22 -6.67
C SER A 387 19.38 -2.62 -5.65
N GLY A 388 20.47 -2.01 -6.11
CA GLY A 388 21.30 -1.18 -5.23
C GLY A 388 20.57 0.12 -4.88
N THR A 389 20.77 0.63 -3.67
CA THR A 389 20.25 1.94 -3.22
C THR A 389 21.39 2.75 -2.59
N ALA A 390 21.07 3.87 -1.93
CA ALA A 390 22.01 4.60 -1.09
C ALA A 390 21.37 4.95 0.27
N SER A 391 22.16 5.53 1.17
CA SER A 391 21.71 5.99 2.48
C SER A 391 20.51 6.92 2.39
N PHE A 392 20.45 7.75 1.34
CA PHE A 392 19.35 8.65 1.01
C PHE A 392 19.25 8.81 -0.53
N ASP A 393 18.14 9.34 -1.04
CA ASP A 393 17.93 9.66 -2.47
C ASP A 393 18.12 11.15 -2.80
N GLN A 394 18.67 11.94 -1.88
CA GLN A 394 18.98 13.36 -2.09
C GLN A 394 20.36 13.74 -1.55
N VAL A 395 20.95 14.80 -2.11
CA VAL A 395 22.09 15.53 -1.54
C VAL A 395 21.79 17.02 -1.47
N PHE A 396 21.95 17.59 -0.28
CA PHE A 396 21.66 19.00 0.00
C PHE A 396 22.88 19.89 -0.21
N VAL A 397 22.68 21.03 -0.87
CA VAL A 397 23.72 22.00 -1.23
C VAL A 397 23.27 23.41 -0.80
N ALA A 398 23.60 23.79 0.43
CA ALA A 398 23.20 25.07 1.02
C ALA A 398 23.62 26.28 0.15
N LYS A 399 22.66 27.10 -0.28
CA LYS A 399 22.84 28.24 -1.20
C LYS A 399 23.63 29.37 -0.56
N SER A 400 23.37 29.66 0.71
CA SER A 400 24.08 30.64 1.54
C SER A 400 25.60 30.38 1.66
N SER A 401 26.01 29.13 1.49
CA SER A 401 27.37 28.65 1.76
C SER A 401 28.18 28.36 0.50
N ARG A 402 29.50 28.22 0.66
CA ARG A 402 30.38 27.69 -0.40
C ARG A 402 30.05 26.22 -0.64
N ILE A 403 29.94 25.82 -1.90
CA ILE A 403 29.71 24.42 -2.29
C ILE A 403 30.93 23.58 -1.90
N THR A 404 30.69 22.53 -1.12
CA THR A 404 31.63 21.48 -0.74
C THR A 404 31.26 20.16 -1.41
N ALA A 405 32.14 19.17 -1.33
CA ALA A 405 31.78 17.80 -1.73
C ALA A 405 30.71 17.23 -0.78
N GLN A 406 29.78 16.44 -1.30
CA GLN A 406 28.73 15.75 -0.54
C GLN A 406 28.85 14.25 -0.72
N SER A 407 28.43 13.46 0.27
CA SER A 407 28.58 11.99 0.23
C SER A 407 27.31 11.25 0.63
N LEU A 408 27.13 10.07 0.05
CA LEU A 408 26.12 9.06 0.40
C LEU A 408 26.82 7.70 0.57
N THR A 409 26.27 6.84 1.40
CA THR A 409 26.72 5.44 1.54
C THR A 409 25.91 4.57 0.58
N LEU A 410 26.55 3.77 -0.27
CA LEU A 410 25.88 2.90 -1.25
C LEU A 410 25.46 1.58 -0.61
N ASN A 411 24.16 1.32 -0.55
CA ASN A 411 23.63 0.01 -0.16
C ASN A 411 23.71 -0.93 -1.37
N LEU A 412 24.85 -1.62 -1.52
CA LEU A 412 25.13 -2.41 -2.72
C LEU A 412 24.15 -3.59 -2.92
N ASN A 413 23.50 -4.10 -1.87
CA ASN A 413 22.46 -5.13 -1.97
C ASN A 413 22.88 -6.38 -2.78
N GLY A 414 24.15 -6.79 -2.64
CA GLY A 414 24.75 -7.90 -3.40
C GLY A 414 24.92 -7.63 -4.90
N THR A 415 24.80 -6.38 -5.34
CA THR A 415 25.09 -5.89 -6.70
C THR A 415 26.47 -5.22 -6.74
N LYS A 416 26.89 -4.74 -7.93
CA LYS A 416 28.10 -3.92 -8.09
C LYS A 416 27.74 -2.56 -8.70
N PHE A 417 28.19 -1.47 -8.08
CA PHE A 417 28.05 -0.12 -8.63
C PHE A 417 28.74 0.02 -10.00
N ARG A 418 28.18 0.82 -10.91
CA ARG A 418 28.67 1.02 -12.29
C ARG A 418 29.02 2.47 -12.65
N GLY A 419 28.67 3.41 -11.77
CA GLY A 419 28.88 4.85 -11.93
C GLY A 419 27.59 5.66 -11.80
N LEU A 420 27.72 6.98 -11.99
CA LEU A 420 26.63 7.93 -12.04
C LEU A 420 26.34 8.40 -13.47
N TRP A 421 25.08 8.69 -13.74
CA TRP A 421 24.60 9.31 -14.98
C TRP A 421 23.76 10.56 -14.67
N ASP A 422 23.86 11.55 -15.54
CA ASP A 422 23.04 12.76 -15.59
C ASP A 422 22.28 12.71 -16.93
N GLY A 423 21.01 12.31 -16.88
CA GLY A 423 20.28 11.80 -18.05
C GLY A 423 21.03 10.62 -18.71
N ASP A 424 21.40 10.78 -19.98
CA ASP A 424 22.23 9.81 -20.71
C ASP A 424 23.75 10.02 -20.54
N THR A 425 24.17 11.13 -19.93
CA THR A 425 25.59 11.48 -19.80
C THR A 425 26.22 10.75 -18.62
N LYS A 426 27.15 9.82 -18.88
CA LYS A 426 27.94 9.20 -17.80
C LYS A 426 28.86 10.25 -17.16
N LEU A 427 28.81 10.39 -15.84
CA LEU A 427 29.74 11.21 -15.08
C LEU A 427 31.12 10.51 -14.97
N ALA A 428 32.18 11.31 -14.91
CA ALA A 428 33.55 10.82 -14.88
C ALA A 428 34.02 10.61 -13.43
N GLU A 429 34.40 9.38 -13.09
CA GLU A 429 35.02 9.05 -11.82
C GLU A 429 36.37 9.78 -11.67
N GLY A 430 36.71 10.19 -10.44
CA GLY A 430 37.85 11.05 -10.13
C GLY A 430 37.63 12.54 -10.42
N ARG A 431 36.82 12.90 -11.44
CA ARG A 431 36.50 14.30 -11.77
C ARG A 431 35.20 14.77 -11.14
N ASP A 432 34.10 14.04 -11.40
CA ASP A 432 32.75 14.43 -10.98
C ASP A 432 32.38 13.81 -9.64
N TYR A 433 32.73 12.53 -9.45
CA TYR A 433 32.52 11.78 -8.21
C TYR A 433 33.72 10.86 -7.91
N THR A 434 33.84 10.39 -6.67
CA THR A 434 34.74 9.30 -6.28
C THR A 434 33.96 8.24 -5.50
N VAL A 435 34.38 6.97 -5.56
CA VAL A 435 33.89 5.93 -4.65
C VAL A 435 35.06 5.35 -3.88
N PHE A 436 34.92 5.24 -2.56
CA PHE A 436 35.84 4.49 -1.72
C PHE A 436 35.01 3.56 -0.82
N GLU A 437 35.28 2.26 -0.91
CA GLU A 437 34.42 1.20 -0.35
C GLU A 437 32.97 1.34 -0.85
N ASP A 438 32.02 1.67 0.02
CA ASP A 438 30.64 1.99 -0.32
C ASP A 438 30.34 3.50 -0.37
N ARG A 439 31.28 4.36 0.05
CA ARG A 439 31.05 5.81 0.13
C ARG A 439 31.19 6.47 -1.23
N LEU A 440 30.07 6.87 -1.81
CA LEU A 440 29.98 7.72 -2.99
C LEU A 440 30.12 9.19 -2.58
N THR A 441 31.10 9.89 -3.12
CA THR A 441 31.31 11.33 -2.90
C THR A 441 31.18 12.11 -4.21
N LEU A 442 30.21 13.00 -4.29
CA LEU A 442 30.07 14.00 -5.36
C LEU A 442 31.02 15.17 -5.08
N THR A 443 31.83 15.54 -6.07
CA THR A 443 32.81 16.62 -5.91
C THR A 443 32.16 17.99 -5.86
N ALA A 444 32.80 18.94 -5.17
CA ALA A 444 32.35 20.33 -5.15
C ALA A 444 32.23 20.93 -6.56
N SER A 445 33.12 20.55 -7.50
CA SER A 445 33.09 21.01 -8.89
C SER A 445 31.89 20.46 -9.66
N ALA A 446 31.54 19.18 -9.47
CA ALA A 446 30.32 18.61 -10.05
C ALA A 446 29.07 19.25 -9.46
N LEU A 447 28.99 19.38 -8.13
CA LEU A 447 27.85 20.02 -7.47
C LEU A 447 27.69 21.49 -7.88
N THR A 448 28.80 22.22 -8.11
CA THR A 448 28.76 23.58 -8.67
C THR A 448 28.13 23.60 -10.07
N ARG A 449 28.46 22.62 -10.92
CA ARG A 449 27.87 22.48 -12.26
C ARG A 449 26.40 22.05 -12.22
N LEU A 450 26.06 21.10 -11.35
CA LEU A 450 24.73 20.48 -11.23
C LEU A 450 23.71 21.40 -10.55
N THR A 451 24.14 22.28 -9.64
CA THR A 451 23.24 23.27 -9.02
C THR A 451 23.01 24.52 -9.87
N GLY A 452 23.81 24.74 -10.91
CA GLY A 452 23.59 25.80 -11.90
C GLY A 452 23.48 27.21 -11.29
N ASN A 453 22.31 27.84 -11.42
CA ASN A 453 22.03 29.16 -10.84
C ASN A 453 21.65 29.12 -9.34
N ARG A 454 21.64 27.93 -8.73
CA ARG A 454 21.28 27.70 -7.32
C ARG A 454 19.88 28.21 -6.99
N ALA A 455 18.92 27.95 -7.87
CA ALA A 455 17.49 28.05 -7.54
C ALA A 455 17.16 27.02 -6.45
N TYR A 456 16.38 27.39 -5.43
CA TYR A 456 16.01 26.48 -4.35
C TYR A 456 15.17 25.29 -4.88
N GLY A 457 15.41 24.10 -4.33
CA GLY A 457 14.80 22.85 -4.75
C GLY A 457 15.75 21.99 -5.61
N VAL A 458 15.19 20.95 -6.25
CA VAL A 458 15.93 20.03 -7.12
C VAL A 458 16.50 20.77 -8.33
N ASN A 459 17.78 20.60 -8.62
CA ASN A 459 18.45 21.20 -9.78
C ASN A 459 18.89 20.16 -10.83
N ALA A 460 19.18 18.93 -10.39
CA ALA A 460 19.51 17.80 -11.23
C ALA A 460 19.15 16.49 -10.51
N THR A 461 18.83 15.44 -11.25
CA THR A 461 18.56 14.09 -10.72
C THR A 461 19.56 13.12 -11.35
N LEU A 462 20.42 12.53 -10.52
CA LEU A 462 21.46 11.60 -10.95
C LEU A 462 21.00 10.16 -10.84
N GLN A 463 21.42 9.31 -11.77
CA GLN A 463 21.17 7.87 -11.73
C GLN A 463 22.42 7.11 -11.27
N ALA A 464 22.38 6.59 -10.05
CA ALA A 464 23.31 5.57 -9.59
C ALA A 464 22.90 4.21 -10.20
N ARG A 465 23.68 3.74 -11.18
CA ARG A 465 23.41 2.48 -11.88
C ARG A 465 24.23 1.34 -11.30
N PHE A 466 23.62 0.16 -11.20
CA PHE A 466 24.22 -1.05 -10.64
C PHE A 466 24.30 -2.18 -11.68
N SER A 467 24.89 -3.31 -11.30
CA SER A 467 25.07 -4.46 -12.19
C SER A 467 23.77 -5.17 -12.58
N ARG A 468 22.68 -4.93 -11.85
CA ARG A 468 21.30 -5.43 -12.06
C ARG A 468 20.35 -4.60 -11.18
N GLY A 469 19.05 -4.81 -11.36
CA GLY A 469 18.02 -4.04 -10.66
C GLY A 469 17.81 -2.66 -11.29
N LEU A 470 17.04 -1.82 -10.61
CA LEU A 470 16.73 -0.47 -11.08
C LEU A 470 17.86 0.52 -10.75
N PRO A 471 18.05 1.59 -11.54
CA PRO A 471 18.85 2.73 -11.13
C PRO A 471 18.25 3.41 -9.89
N TRP A 472 19.11 3.76 -8.93
CA TRP A 472 18.75 4.61 -7.80
C TRP A 472 18.83 6.08 -8.25
N GLN A 473 17.79 6.86 -8.00
CA GLN A 473 17.78 8.29 -8.27
C GLN A 473 18.43 9.04 -7.09
N ILE A 474 19.16 10.12 -7.39
CA ILE A 474 19.79 10.99 -6.39
C ILE A 474 19.55 12.44 -6.81
N ASP A 475 18.63 13.13 -6.14
CA ASP A 475 18.36 14.55 -6.39
C ASP A 475 19.46 15.43 -5.78
N VAL A 476 19.97 16.37 -6.57
CA VAL A 476 20.86 17.43 -6.13
C VAL A 476 19.99 18.64 -5.80
N VAL A 477 19.81 18.90 -4.51
CA VAL A 477 18.88 19.90 -3.98
C VAL A 477 19.65 21.11 -3.49
N THR A 478 19.46 22.28 -4.11
CA THR A 478 19.90 23.53 -3.48
C THR A 478 18.91 23.90 -2.38
N ASN A 479 19.39 24.03 -1.15
CA ASN A 479 18.57 24.40 0.00
C ASN A 479 19.14 25.60 0.78
N ASP A 480 18.48 26.01 1.85
CA ASP A 480 19.01 26.74 3.01
C ASP A 480 18.08 26.43 4.20
N THR A 481 18.40 26.93 5.41
CA THR A 481 17.53 26.76 6.58
C THR A 481 16.14 27.37 6.36
N PRO A 482 15.04 26.62 6.54
CA PRO A 482 13.69 27.15 6.39
C PRO A 482 13.36 28.33 7.31
N GLU A 483 12.62 29.31 6.79
CA GLU A 483 12.16 30.48 7.54
C GLU A 483 10.67 30.35 7.86
N LEU A 484 10.34 30.16 9.14
CA LEU A 484 8.98 30.26 9.65
C LEU A 484 8.65 31.73 9.99
N SER A 485 7.37 32.08 10.05
CA SER A 485 6.88 33.41 10.44
C SER A 485 5.86 33.33 11.57
N ASN A 486 5.78 34.39 12.39
CA ASN A 486 4.72 34.53 13.39
C ASN A 486 3.35 34.52 12.72
N THR A 487 2.35 33.94 13.38
CA THR A 487 0.98 33.87 12.86
C THR A 487 -0.05 33.76 13.98
N THR A 488 -1.29 34.10 13.69
CA THR A 488 -2.46 33.81 14.53
C THR A 488 -3.52 33.08 13.69
N GLY A 489 -4.29 32.21 14.33
CA GLY A 489 -5.35 31.43 13.71
C GLY A 489 -6.31 30.89 14.76
N THR A 490 -7.10 29.88 14.40
CA THR A 490 -8.09 29.27 15.30
C THR A 490 -7.76 27.81 15.60
N ALA A 491 -8.40 27.24 16.62
CA ALA A 491 -8.24 25.83 16.99
C ALA A 491 -8.76 24.87 15.90
N ALA A 492 -9.59 25.36 14.97
CA ALA A 492 -10.04 24.64 13.79
C ALA A 492 -9.13 24.83 12.55
N LYS A 493 -8.35 25.91 12.48
CA LYS A 493 -7.46 26.21 11.35
C LYS A 493 -6.27 27.06 11.78
N PHE A 494 -5.09 26.43 11.81
CA PHE A 494 -3.82 27.11 12.09
C PHE A 494 -2.73 26.67 11.09
N THR A 495 -2.12 27.65 10.44
CA THR A 495 -1.07 27.45 9.43
C THR A 495 0.07 28.42 9.67
N ILE A 496 1.29 27.90 9.79
CA ILE A 496 2.54 28.64 9.99
C ILE A 496 3.09 29.02 8.61
N PRO A 497 3.19 30.31 8.23
CA PRO A 497 3.81 30.70 6.98
C PRO A 497 5.30 30.34 6.99
N THR A 498 5.74 29.61 5.96
CA THR A 498 7.03 28.94 5.91
C THR A 498 7.66 29.07 4.52
N LYS A 499 8.81 29.73 4.43
CA LYS A 499 9.69 29.58 3.26
C LYS A 499 10.53 28.33 3.48
N TYR A 500 10.22 27.27 2.74
CA TYR A 500 10.96 26.01 2.81
C TYR A 500 12.40 26.09 2.27
N GLN A 501 12.72 27.11 1.47
CA GLN A 501 14.06 27.32 0.90
C GLN A 501 14.66 26.06 0.25
N GLY A 502 13.83 25.24 -0.41
CA GLY A 502 14.26 24.02 -1.09
C GLY A 502 14.43 22.79 -0.20
N ASP A 503 14.27 22.94 1.12
CA ASP A 503 14.32 21.84 2.09
C ASP A 503 12.96 21.15 2.26
N GLN A 504 12.96 19.94 2.82
CA GLN A 504 11.77 19.10 2.98
C GLN A 504 11.60 18.71 4.45
N LEU A 505 10.39 18.88 4.99
CA LEU A 505 10.09 18.56 6.39
C LEU A 505 10.06 17.04 6.58
N ALA A 506 10.83 16.53 7.54
CA ALA A 506 10.91 15.11 7.88
C ALA A 506 9.99 14.75 9.05
N THR A 507 10.01 15.55 10.14
CA THR A 507 9.20 15.31 11.34
C THR A 507 9.12 16.55 12.26
N MET A 508 8.35 16.47 13.35
CA MET A 508 8.17 17.52 14.36
C MET A 508 8.21 16.95 15.78
N GLU A 509 9.14 17.41 16.61
CA GLU A 509 9.09 17.26 18.07
C GLU A 509 8.17 18.32 18.69
N SER A 510 7.47 17.99 19.78
CA SER A 510 6.59 18.92 20.48
C SER A 510 6.52 18.66 21.99
N THR A 511 6.90 19.65 22.80
CA THR A 511 6.96 19.55 24.28
C THR A 511 6.51 20.82 24.99
N TYR A 512 6.05 20.68 26.24
CA TYR A 512 5.80 21.79 27.16
C TYR A 512 7.07 22.18 27.93
N ALA A 513 7.01 23.31 28.65
CA ALA A 513 8.13 23.80 29.46
C ALA A 513 8.47 22.90 30.67
N ASP A 514 7.53 22.06 31.12
CA ASP A 514 7.74 21.03 32.15
C ASP A 514 8.49 19.78 31.62
N GLY A 515 8.78 19.71 30.32
CA GLY A 515 9.43 18.58 29.65
C GLY A 515 8.48 17.47 29.21
N THR A 516 7.17 17.57 29.47
CA THR A 516 6.18 16.60 28.99
C THR A 516 5.82 16.82 27.52
N ASN A 517 5.41 15.75 26.83
CA ASN A 517 5.06 15.80 25.41
C ASN A 517 3.77 16.60 25.18
N ALA A 518 3.72 17.38 24.09
CA ALA A 518 2.59 18.23 23.75
C ALA A 518 1.99 17.80 22.39
N GLY A 519 0.79 17.22 22.40
CA GLY A 519 0.12 16.75 21.18
C GLY A 519 -0.54 15.38 21.35
N PRO A 520 -1.09 14.80 20.26
CA PRO A 520 -1.79 13.52 20.30
C PRO A 520 -0.85 12.34 20.60
N THR A 521 0.42 12.40 20.19
CA THR A 521 1.43 11.41 20.53
C THR A 521 1.98 11.69 21.94
N SER A 522 1.15 11.52 22.97
CA SER A 522 1.52 11.88 24.35
C SER A 522 2.67 11.06 24.94
N TRP A 523 2.96 9.89 24.37
CA TRP A 523 4.01 8.95 24.80
C TRP A 523 5.39 9.19 24.15
N ASN A 524 5.52 10.08 23.17
CA ASN A 524 6.79 10.42 22.53
C ASN A 524 6.81 11.88 22.03
N PRO A 525 7.92 12.64 22.14
CA PRO A 525 7.94 14.03 21.66
C PRO A 525 7.70 14.17 20.15
N TYR A 526 8.14 13.20 19.34
CA TYR A 526 7.92 13.22 17.89
C TYR A 526 6.49 12.83 17.53
N GLN A 527 5.74 13.79 17.01
CA GLN A 527 4.34 13.62 16.64
C GLN A 527 4.19 12.90 15.28
N GLU A 528 3.01 12.35 15.00
CA GLU A 528 2.73 11.66 13.72
C GLU A 528 2.61 12.66 12.55
N PHE A 529 3.34 12.39 11.46
CA PHE A 529 3.27 13.15 10.22
C PHE A 529 1.91 12.95 9.52
N ASN A 530 1.33 14.02 9.00
CA ASN A 530 -0.05 14.12 8.50
C ASN A 530 -1.16 13.87 9.56
N GLY A 531 -0.86 13.24 10.70
CA GLY A 531 -1.78 13.14 11.85
C GLY A 531 -1.83 14.40 12.71
N ALA A 532 -0.66 14.92 13.12
CA ALA A 532 -0.53 16.10 13.99
C ALA A 532 -0.11 17.38 13.24
N PHE A 533 0.68 17.24 12.17
CA PHE A 533 1.17 18.35 11.35
C PHE A 533 1.34 17.90 9.90
N SER A 534 1.27 18.82 8.95
CA SER A 534 1.52 18.53 7.52
C SER A 534 2.14 19.74 6.82
N PRO A 535 3.19 19.58 6.01
CA PRO A 535 3.75 20.66 5.22
C PRO A 535 2.97 20.87 3.91
N ASP A 536 2.44 22.06 3.71
CA ASP A 536 1.88 22.52 2.44
C ASP A 536 2.94 23.32 1.68
N TYR A 537 3.73 22.60 0.86
CA TYR A 537 4.78 23.20 0.04
C TYR A 537 4.23 24.16 -1.03
N ALA A 538 3.01 23.92 -1.54
CA ALA A 538 2.42 24.70 -2.63
C ALA A 538 2.00 26.09 -2.17
N ASN A 539 1.43 26.20 -0.97
CA ASN A 539 1.06 27.47 -0.35
C ASN A 539 2.15 28.06 0.57
N GLY A 540 3.25 27.34 0.79
CA GLY A 540 4.35 27.78 1.65
C GLY A 540 3.92 27.88 3.12
N THR A 541 3.25 26.85 3.66
CA THR A 541 2.83 26.83 5.07
C THR A 541 3.00 25.45 5.71
N ILE A 542 3.23 25.40 7.03
CA ILE A 542 3.06 24.17 7.81
C ILE A 542 1.71 24.23 8.52
N ILE A 543 0.86 23.23 8.29
CA ILE A 543 -0.44 23.05 8.93
C ILE A 543 -0.21 22.34 10.27
N LEU A 544 -0.80 22.86 11.35
CA LEU A 544 -1.05 22.06 12.57
C LEU A 544 -2.48 21.56 12.50
N THR A 545 -2.70 20.25 12.63
CA THR A 545 -4.03 19.64 12.44
C THR A 545 -4.97 20.01 13.60
N ALA A 546 -6.27 19.87 13.37
CA ALA A 546 -7.26 20.08 14.42
C ALA A 546 -7.03 19.17 15.64
N ASP A 547 -6.57 17.93 15.43
CA ASP A 547 -6.25 17.01 16.52
C ASP A 547 -5.01 17.44 17.33
N MET A 548 -3.98 17.97 16.66
CA MET A 548 -2.84 18.59 17.34
C MET A 548 -3.29 19.78 18.21
N LEU A 549 -4.06 20.71 17.63
CA LEU A 549 -4.54 21.89 18.34
C LEU A 549 -5.48 21.53 19.50
N LYS A 550 -6.33 20.49 19.33
CA LYS A 550 -7.22 19.97 20.36
C LYS A 550 -6.48 19.27 21.51
N ALA A 551 -5.34 18.65 21.23
CA ALA A 551 -4.49 17.99 22.23
C ALA A 551 -3.61 18.97 23.03
N LEU A 552 -3.51 20.24 22.63
CA LEU A 552 -2.79 21.27 23.39
C LEU A 552 -3.56 21.70 24.64
N ARG A 553 -2.85 21.76 25.77
CA ARG A 553 -3.33 22.33 27.04
C ARG A 553 -3.62 23.82 26.84
N ASP A 554 -4.79 24.27 27.31
CA ASP A 554 -5.24 25.64 27.08
C ASP A 554 -4.44 26.65 27.94
N GLY A 555 -4.01 27.75 27.33
CA GLY A 555 -3.16 28.77 27.93
C GLY A 555 -1.67 28.40 28.02
N GLU A 556 -1.31 27.12 27.86
CA GLU A 556 0.08 26.66 27.98
C GLU A 556 0.84 26.80 26.65
N GLN A 557 2.16 27.06 26.74
CA GLN A 557 3.03 27.19 25.57
C GLN A 557 3.77 25.90 25.29
N ALA A 558 3.50 25.31 24.12
CA ALA A 558 4.31 24.22 23.58
C ALA A 558 5.46 24.79 22.71
N THR A 559 6.61 24.14 22.77
CA THR A 559 7.75 24.35 21.87
C THR A 559 7.75 23.23 20.84
N LEU A 560 7.62 23.60 19.57
CA LEU A 560 7.76 22.71 18.43
C LEU A 560 9.19 22.79 17.90
N THR A 561 9.78 21.67 17.52
CA THR A 561 11.02 21.64 16.73
C THR A 561 10.73 20.92 15.43
N PHE A 562 10.80 21.64 14.31
CA PHE A 562 10.64 21.09 12.97
C PHE A 562 11.98 20.59 12.45
N HIS A 563 12.03 19.34 12.00
CA HIS A 563 13.23 18.66 11.54
C HIS A 563 13.12 18.48 10.03
N PHE A 564 14.14 18.90 9.29
CA PHE A 564 14.14 18.84 7.83
C PHE A 564 15.21 17.86 7.33
N HIS A 565 15.02 17.31 6.13
CA HIS A 565 15.89 16.28 5.55
C HIS A 565 17.32 16.77 5.27
N SER A 566 17.57 18.08 5.14
CA SER A 566 18.93 18.63 5.13
C SER A 566 19.69 18.53 6.45
N GLY A 567 19.02 18.15 7.54
CA GLY A 567 19.51 18.20 8.91
C GLY A 567 19.20 19.52 9.64
N ALA A 568 18.59 20.50 8.97
CA ALA A 568 18.13 21.72 9.61
C ALA A 568 17.07 21.45 10.69
N LYS A 569 17.15 22.21 11.80
CA LYS A 569 16.14 22.21 12.87
C LYS A 569 15.66 23.62 13.14
N VAL A 570 14.34 23.85 13.07
CA VAL A 570 13.74 25.18 13.31
C VAL A 570 12.77 25.11 14.48
N LYS A 571 13.00 25.94 15.49
CA LYS A 571 12.15 26.00 16.69
C LYS A 571 11.03 27.03 16.54
N TYR A 572 9.85 26.66 17.01
CA TYR A 572 8.65 27.48 16.99
C TYR A 572 7.90 27.33 18.32
N LYS A 573 7.14 28.33 18.73
CA LYS A 573 6.32 28.31 19.93
C LYS A 573 4.86 28.45 19.53
N VAL A 574 3.99 27.60 20.10
CA VAL A 574 2.54 27.67 19.89
C VAL A 574 1.83 27.72 21.24
N THR A 575 0.82 28.58 21.33
CA THR A 575 -0.08 28.70 22.49
C THR A 575 -1.50 28.75 21.97
N LYS A 576 -2.34 27.83 22.44
CA LYS A 576 -3.80 27.85 22.23
C LYS A 576 -4.46 28.45 23.47
N SER A 577 -5.47 29.30 23.28
CA SER A 577 -6.25 29.92 24.37
C SER A 577 -7.70 30.06 23.92
N GLY A 578 -8.57 29.18 24.41
CA GLY A 578 -9.90 28.95 23.87
C GLY A 578 -9.83 28.50 22.40
N ASP A 579 -10.46 29.27 21.52
CA ASP A 579 -10.36 29.09 20.06
C ASP A 579 -9.13 29.79 19.45
N SER A 580 -8.54 30.79 20.10
CA SER A 580 -7.42 31.55 19.55
C SER A 580 -6.11 30.75 19.62
N VAL A 581 -5.37 30.67 18.52
CA VAL A 581 -4.04 30.05 18.48
C VAL A 581 -3.01 31.08 18.01
N THR A 582 -1.95 31.27 18.80
CA THR A 582 -0.82 32.16 18.46
C THR A 582 0.45 31.36 18.29
N GLY A 583 1.17 31.63 17.20
CA GLY A 583 2.49 31.06 16.95
C GLY A 583 3.57 32.11 16.82
N THR A 584 4.75 31.83 17.39
CA THR A 584 5.90 32.74 17.33
C THR A 584 7.19 32.00 17.02
N VAL A 585 8.04 32.61 16.19
CA VAL A 585 9.37 32.08 15.86
C VAL A 585 10.29 32.16 17.06
N VAL A 586 11.06 31.10 17.30
CA VAL A 586 12.16 31.15 18.27
C VAL A 586 13.39 31.65 17.52
N LYS A 587 13.80 32.90 17.78
CA LYS A 587 15.07 33.41 17.26
C LYS A 587 16.22 32.58 17.83
N ALA A 588 17.18 32.20 16.98
CA ALA A 588 18.47 31.71 17.45
C ALA A 588 19.13 32.83 18.29
N SER A 589 19.55 32.46 19.50
CA SER A 589 20.25 33.32 20.47
C SER A 589 21.75 33.31 20.22
#